data_AF-A0A9E0XQI4-F1
#
_entry.id   AF-A0A9E0XQI4-F1
#
_cell.length_a   1.000
_cell.length_b   1.000
_cell.length_c   1.000
_cell.angle_alpha   90.00
_cell.angle_beta   90.00
_cell.angle_gamma   90.00
#
_symmetry.space_group_name_H-M   'P 1'
#
loop_
_entity.id
_entity.type
_entity.pdbx_description
1 polymer ?
#
loop_
_entity_poly.entity_id
_entity_poly.type
_entity_poly.pdbx_seq_one_letter_code
_entity_poly.pdbx_strand_id
1 'polypeptide(L)'
;MRAKLAGLILLSGMSLAAQAASFNFTPITQPGDPILEGLGKQFVMEVTPGTASDEVLFTFTNRGSLESSITRVYVDDAPSNLFASFAVGSQSTGVDFAPNASPANLADADVDPYRFFATDSAAARFPRFNNGVNDNAEAPGEFVTLSGILNAGKTFSDVVASLAGGPPSQGNLLRVGLRAIGIDRFNDSGSASFLDTGPGSGSLAPIPETSTYGMLLAGLGLITLIARRKQSGR
;
A
#
# COMPACT_ATOMS: atom_id res chain seq x y z
N MET A 1 -27.16 -17.68 -56.12
CA MET A 1 -26.29 -16.79 -55.32
C MET A 1 -26.69 -16.91 -53.85
N ARG A 2 -25.84 -17.47 -52.98
CA ARG A 2 -26.09 -17.58 -51.54
C ARG A 2 -25.07 -16.69 -50.81
N ALA A 3 -25.56 -15.65 -50.15
CA ALA A 3 -24.74 -14.76 -49.34
C ALA A 3 -24.32 -15.48 -48.04
N LYS A 4 -23.01 -15.50 -47.76
CA LYS A 4 -22.46 -15.96 -46.47
C LYS A 4 -22.40 -14.75 -45.54
N LEU A 5 -23.18 -14.78 -44.48
CA LEU A 5 -23.16 -13.81 -43.39
C LEU A 5 -22.00 -14.19 -42.45
N ALA A 6 -20.95 -13.38 -42.41
CA ALA A 6 -19.84 -13.54 -41.47
C ALA A 6 -20.20 -12.85 -40.16
N GLY A 7 -20.48 -13.64 -39.12
CA GLY A 7 -20.67 -13.14 -37.75
C GLY A 7 -19.33 -12.82 -37.11
N LEU A 8 -19.09 -11.54 -36.86
CA LEU A 8 -17.96 -11.05 -36.07
C LEU A 8 -18.27 -11.23 -34.58
N ILE A 9 -17.62 -12.20 -33.94
CA ILE A 9 -17.67 -12.37 -32.48
C ILE A 9 -16.71 -11.33 -31.87
N LEU A 10 -17.26 -10.28 -31.25
CA LEU A 10 -16.50 -9.42 -30.36
C LEU A 10 -16.19 -10.20 -29.08
N LEU A 11 -14.92 -10.58 -28.91
CA LEU A 11 -14.39 -11.03 -27.62
C LEU A 11 -14.24 -9.79 -26.72
N SER A 12 -15.23 -9.57 -25.85
CA SER A 12 -15.14 -8.59 -24.77
C SER A 12 -14.09 -9.07 -23.77
N GLY A 13 -12.84 -8.61 -23.91
CA GLY A 13 -11.82 -8.78 -22.88
C GLY A 13 -12.25 -8.04 -21.62
N MET A 14 -12.54 -8.78 -20.55
CA MET A 14 -12.81 -8.19 -19.25
C MET A 14 -11.50 -7.59 -18.73
N SER A 15 -11.37 -6.26 -18.70
CA SER A 15 -10.27 -5.63 -17.96
C SER A 15 -10.63 -5.67 -16.47
N LEU A 16 -9.77 -6.29 -15.68
CA LEU A 16 -9.90 -6.29 -14.23
C LEU A 16 -9.41 -4.95 -13.71
N ALA A 17 -10.25 -4.27 -12.92
CA ALA A 17 -9.93 -3.01 -12.28
C ALA A 17 -8.65 -3.14 -11.42
N ALA A 18 -7.68 -2.24 -11.58
CA ALA A 18 -6.58 -2.07 -10.63
C ALA A 18 -7.15 -1.63 -9.26
N GLN A 19 -7.19 -2.54 -8.27
CA GLN A 19 -7.71 -2.29 -6.93
C GLN A 19 -6.57 -1.84 -6.00
N ALA A 20 -6.77 -0.79 -5.22
CA ALA A 20 -5.95 -0.56 -4.03
C ALA A 20 -6.44 -1.43 -2.88
N ALA A 21 -5.51 -1.86 -2.05
CA ALA A 21 -5.81 -2.46 -0.76
C ALA A 21 -5.25 -1.58 0.36
N SER A 22 -6.08 -1.29 1.37
CA SER A 22 -5.68 -0.50 2.53
C SER A 22 -5.56 -1.37 3.76
N PHE A 23 -4.47 -1.19 4.50
CA PHE A 23 -4.11 -1.98 5.68
C PHE A 23 -3.84 -1.03 6.85
N ASN A 24 -4.26 -1.46 8.03
CA ASN A 24 -3.93 -0.82 9.30
C ASN A 24 -2.94 -1.72 10.06
N PHE A 25 -2.54 -1.25 11.24
CA PHE A 25 -1.57 -1.96 12.06
C PHE A 25 -2.09 -2.21 13.48
N THR A 26 -1.55 -3.23 14.13
CA THR A 26 -1.76 -3.54 15.55
C THR A 26 -0.43 -3.47 16.27
N PRO A 27 -0.39 -2.92 17.49
CA PRO A 27 0.83 -2.88 18.27
C PRO A 27 1.30 -4.27 18.67
N ILE A 28 2.60 -4.50 18.55
CA ILE A 28 3.27 -5.68 19.10
C ILE A 28 4.07 -5.34 20.36
N THR A 29 4.46 -4.08 20.53
CA THR A 29 4.91 -3.55 21.82
C THR A 29 3.69 -3.35 22.71
N GLN A 30 3.66 -3.98 23.89
CA GLN A 30 2.55 -3.87 24.86
C GLN A 30 1.16 -4.12 24.22
N PRO A 31 0.93 -5.30 23.61
CA PRO A 31 -0.33 -5.60 22.92
C PRO A 31 -1.52 -5.48 23.87
N GLY A 32 -2.62 -4.88 23.39
CA GLY A 32 -3.82 -4.58 24.19
C GLY A 32 -3.78 -3.25 24.94
N ASP A 33 -2.71 -2.46 24.86
CA ASP A 33 -2.69 -1.08 25.34
C ASP A 33 -3.64 -0.19 24.50
N PRO A 34 -4.64 0.46 25.09
CA PRO A 34 -5.64 1.23 24.33
C PRO A 34 -5.07 2.40 23.51
N ILE A 35 -3.97 3.02 23.95
CA ILE A 35 -3.34 4.13 23.23
C ILE A 35 -2.62 3.60 22.01
N LEU A 36 -1.83 2.53 22.16
CA LEU A 36 -1.12 1.91 21.05
C LEU A 36 -2.10 1.26 20.05
N GLU A 37 -3.20 0.68 20.52
CA GLU A 37 -4.27 0.17 19.62
C GLU A 37 -4.96 1.30 18.85
N GLY A 38 -5.10 2.48 19.46
CA GLY A 38 -5.55 3.70 18.77
C GLY A 38 -4.53 4.16 17.72
N LEU A 39 -3.25 4.10 18.06
CA LEU A 39 -2.14 4.50 17.20
C LEU A 39 -2.00 3.60 15.97
N GLY A 40 -2.15 2.29 16.14
CA GLY A 40 -2.12 1.34 15.02
C GLY A 40 -3.18 1.63 13.94
N LYS A 41 -4.30 2.26 14.32
CA LYS A 41 -5.39 2.62 13.40
C LYS A 41 -5.19 3.92 12.63
N GLN A 42 -4.29 4.81 13.07
CA GLN A 42 -3.91 5.99 12.28
C GLN A 42 -2.82 5.70 11.27
N PHE A 43 -2.03 4.65 11.50
CA PHE A 43 -1.08 4.18 10.51
C PHE A 43 -1.82 3.44 9.42
N VAL A 44 -1.67 3.93 8.20
CA VAL A 44 -2.31 3.35 7.01
C VAL A 44 -1.24 3.01 5.99
N MET A 45 -1.29 1.79 5.48
CA MET A 45 -0.55 1.35 4.31
C MET A 45 -1.51 1.12 3.15
N GLU A 46 -1.34 1.90 2.08
CA GLU A 46 -2.04 1.71 0.81
C GLU A 46 -1.14 0.93 -0.15
N VAL A 47 -1.67 -0.15 -0.72
CA VAL A 47 -0.96 -1.02 -1.65
C VAL A 47 -1.58 -0.89 -3.04
N THR A 48 -0.80 -0.49 -4.02
CA THR A 48 -1.25 -0.21 -5.40
C THR A 48 -0.28 -0.77 -6.44
N PRO A 49 -0.73 -1.08 -7.67
CA PRO A 49 0.17 -1.35 -8.77
C PRO A 49 1.02 -0.11 -9.10
N GLY A 50 2.29 -0.32 -9.44
CA GLY A 50 3.18 0.72 -9.93
C GLY A 50 2.97 1.04 -11.40
N THR A 51 3.87 1.85 -11.95
CA THR A 51 3.81 2.21 -13.38
C THR A 51 4.33 1.12 -14.29
N ALA A 52 5.27 0.31 -13.77
CA ALA A 52 5.71 -0.93 -14.41
C ALA A 52 4.80 -2.09 -14.00
N SER A 53 4.65 -3.07 -14.89
CA SER A 53 3.74 -4.21 -14.70
C SER A 53 4.13 -5.15 -13.55
N ASP A 54 5.39 -5.10 -13.15
CA ASP A 54 6.01 -5.86 -12.08
C ASP A 54 6.27 -5.03 -10.82
N GLU A 55 5.82 -3.77 -10.79
CA GLU A 55 6.01 -2.88 -9.65
C GLU A 55 4.78 -2.86 -8.75
N VAL A 56 5.00 -2.88 -7.44
CA VAL A 56 3.96 -2.67 -6.42
C VAL A 56 4.42 -1.59 -5.45
N LEU A 57 3.54 -0.63 -5.19
CA LEU A 57 3.79 0.51 -4.33
C LEU A 57 3.08 0.33 -2.99
N PHE A 58 3.84 0.51 -1.91
CA PHE A 58 3.36 0.51 -0.53
C PHE A 58 3.50 1.92 0.02
N THR A 59 2.40 2.65 0.15
CA THR A 59 2.41 4.04 0.61
C THR A 59 1.95 4.10 2.06
N PHE A 60 2.80 4.65 2.91
CA PHE A 60 2.59 4.75 4.35
C PHE A 60 2.19 6.17 4.72
N THR A 61 1.13 6.29 5.49
CA THR A 61 0.63 7.55 6.06
C THR A 61 0.31 7.40 7.54
N ASN A 62 0.29 8.50 8.27
CA ASN A 62 0.03 8.54 9.70
C ASN A 62 -1.10 9.52 10.00
N ARG A 63 -2.34 9.12 9.69
CA ARG A 63 -3.53 9.97 9.71
C ARG A 63 -4.26 9.85 11.04
N GLY A 64 -3.88 10.69 12.00
CA GLY A 64 -4.52 10.65 13.31
C GLY A 64 -4.18 11.84 14.19
N SER A 65 -4.85 11.88 15.33
CA SER A 65 -4.68 12.95 16.33
C SER A 65 -3.68 12.60 17.42
N LEU A 66 -3.21 11.34 17.49
CA LEU A 66 -2.17 10.95 18.43
C LEU A 66 -0.81 11.30 17.84
N GLU A 67 -0.06 12.10 18.57
CA GLU A 67 1.30 12.49 18.21
C GLU A 67 2.17 11.24 18.05
N SER A 68 2.77 11.11 16.85
CA SER A 68 3.72 10.07 16.53
C SER A 68 4.35 10.35 15.17
N SER A 69 5.46 9.69 14.89
CA SER A 69 6.07 9.68 13.56
C SER A 69 6.47 8.26 13.19
N ILE A 70 6.07 7.79 12.00
CA ILE A 70 6.57 6.52 11.45
C ILE A 70 8.02 6.79 11.04
N THR A 71 8.96 6.10 11.67
CA THR A 71 10.40 6.34 11.42
C THR A 71 11.09 5.16 10.76
N ARG A 72 10.45 4.00 10.74
CA ARG A 72 10.97 2.80 10.08
C ARG A 72 9.83 1.96 9.54
N VAL A 73 10.08 1.36 8.40
CA VAL A 73 9.23 0.38 7.73
C VAL A 73 10.07 -0.87 7.49
N TYR A 74 9.48 -2.03 7.75
CA TYR A 74 10.10 -3.33 7.58
C TYR A 74 9.17 -4.20 6.74
N VAL A 75 9.74 -4.99 5.84
CA VAL A 75 9.01 -5.97 5.05
C VAL A 75 9.61 -7.33 5.34
N ASP A 76 8.77 -8.28 5.68
CA ASP A 76 9.11 -9.70 5.77
C ASP A 76 8.41 -10.42 4.63
N ASP A 77 9.16 -10.68 3.55
CA ASP A 77 8.70 -11.42 2.38
C ASP A 77 9.14 -12.90 2.42
N ALA A 78 9.63 -13.40 3.55
CA ALA A 78 9.99 -14.80 3.71
C ALA A 78 8.87 -15.51 4.50
N PRO A 79 8.22 -16.56 3.97
CA PRO A 79 8.62 -17.38 2.80
C PRO A 79 7.96 -17.04 1.44
N SER A 80 7.27 -15.91 1.26
CA SER A 80 6.47 -15.61 0.05
C SER A 80 7.32 -15.55 -1.20
N ASN A 81 8.51 -14.96 -1.04
CA ASN A 81 9.43 -14.63 -2.12
C ASN A 81 8.68 -13.94 -3.28
N LEU A 82 7.84 -12.97 -2.95
CA LEU A 82 7.06 -12.20 -3.92
C LEU A 82 7.94 -11.19 -4.64
N PHE A 83 8.96 -10.65 -3.98
CA PHE A 83 9.75 -9.54 -4.47
C PHE A 83 11.19 -9.94 -4.79
N ALA A 84 11.70 -9.41 -5.90
CA ALA A 84 13.10 -9.48 -6.29
C ALA A 84 13.93 -8.41 -5.56
N SER A 85 13.32 -7.26 -5.25
CA SER A 85 13.97 -6.15 -4.56
C SER A 85 12.95 -5.15 -4.03
N PHE A 86 13.35 -4.40 -2.99
CA PHE A 86 12.67 -3.21 -2.52
C PHE A 86 13.54 -1.96 -2.62
N ALA A 87 12.89 -0.81 -2.82
CA ALA A 87 13.52 0.50 -2.77
C ALA A 87 12.61 1.53 -2.10
N VAL A 88 13.21 2.59 -1.56
CA VAL A 88 12.45 3.79 -1.17
C VAL A 88 12.05 4.53 -2.45
N GLY A 89 10.75 4.74 -2.61
CA GLY A 89 10.14 5.44 -3.74
C GLY A 89 9.90 6.93 -3.44
N SER A 90 8.74 7.43 -3.88
CA SER A 90 8.32 8.81 -3.64
C SER A 90 8.11 9.11 -2.16
N GLN A 91 8.40 10.35 -1.79
CA GLN A 91 8.24 10.86 -0.43
C GLN A 91 7.70 12.28 -0.51
N SER A 92 6.91 12.69 0.47
CA SER A 92 6.45 14.08 0.58
C SER A 92 7.58 15.02 1.03
N THR A 93 7.34 16.33 0.94
CA THR A 93 8.23 17.31 1.61
C THR A 93 8.19 17.07 3.12
N GLY A 94 9.34 17.16 3.79
CA GLY A 94 9.48 16.88 5.23
C GLY A 94 9.88 15.44 5.54
N VAL A 95 9.59 14.49 4.65
CA VAL A 95 9.91 13.07 4.82
C VAL A 95 11.23 12.73 4.12
N ASP A 96 12.16 12.07 4.83
CA ASP A 96 13.46 11.64 4.28
C ASP A 96 13.87 10.25 4.79
N PHE A 97 13.41 9.22 4.07
CA PHE A 97 13.76 7.82 4.27
C PHE A 97 14.91 7.38 3.37
N ALA A 98 15.72 6.47 3.91
CA ALA A 98 16.74 5.73 3.19
C ALA A 98 16.54 4.21 3.43
N PRO A 99 16.99 3.36 2.50
CA PRO A 99 16.95 1.91 2.69
C PRO A 99 17.85 1.46 3.83
N ASN A 100 17.64 0.23 4.30
CA ASN A 100 18.39 -0.46 5.35
C ASN A 100 18.26 0.20 6.73
N ALA A 101 17.12 -0.04 7.38
CA ALA A 101 16.89 0.43 8.74
C ALA A 101 17.93 -0.13 9.73
N SER A 102 18.23 0.65 10.77
CA SER A 102 18.98 0.19 11.93
C SER A 102 18.16 0.40 13.21
N PRO A 103 17.89 -0.66 14.00
CA PRO A 103 18.24 -2.08 13.74
C PRO A 103 17.54 -2.65 12.50
N ALA A 104 18.11 -3.72 11.93
CA ALA A 104 17.66 -4.32 10.66
C ALA A 104 16.34 -5.09 10.77
N ASN A 105 15.93 -5.47 11.99
CA ASN A 105 14.63 -6.08 12.24
C ASN A 105 13.77 -5.22 13.17
N LEU A 106 12.47 -5.48 13.15
CA LEU A 106 11.50 -4.83 14.02
C LEU A 106 11.76 -5.23 15.48
N ALA A 107 11.73 -4.25 16.40
CA ALA A 107 11.87 -4.54 17.82
C ALA A 107 10.64 -5.29 18.34
N ASP A 108 10.83 -6.16 19.34
CA ASP A 108 9.79 -6.98 19.98
C ASP A 108 9.17 -8.05 19.06
N ALA A 109 9.71 -8.25 17.86
CA ALA A 109 9.09 -9.08 16.83
C ALA A 109 9.67 -10.51 16.71
N ASP A 110 10.75 -10.81 17.44
CA ASP A 110 11.43 -12.12 17.41
C ASP A 110 10.77 -13.17 18.33
N VAL A 111 9.74 -12.77 19.09
CA VAL A 111 9.02 -13.65 20.03
C VAL A 111 7.73 -14.20 19.43
N ASP A 112 7.36 -15.42 19.83
CA ASP A 112 6.01 -15.93 19.56
C ASP A 112 4.96 -15.02 20.23
N PRO A 113 3.83 -14.73 19.56
CA PRO A 113 3.37 -15.33 18.31
C PRO A 113 3.89 -14.63 17.03
N TYR A 114 4.60 -13.50 17.13
CA TYR A 114 4.85 -12.62 15.98
C TYR A 114 5.92 -13.15 15.01
N ARG A 115 7.07 -13.62 15.51
CA ARG A 115 8.21 -14.17 14.74
C ARG A 115 8.36 -13.54 13.34
N PHE A 116 8.71 -12.26 13.32
CA PHE A 116 8.86 -11.43 12.12
C PHE A 116 10.34 -11.22 11.84
N PHE A 117 10.77 -11.46 10.60
CA PHE A 117 12.16 -11.33 10.18
C PHE A 117 12.24 -10.52 8.90
N ALA A 118 12.53 -9.23 9.04
CA ALA A 118 12.60 -8.34 7.89
C ALA A 118 13.62 -8.83 6.84
N THR A 119 13.16 -8.99 5.60
CA THR A 119 14.00 -9.17 4.42
C THR A 119 14.47 -7.82 3.88
N ASP A 120 13.62 -6.80 4.01
CA ASP A 120 13.87 -5.44 3.54
C ASP A 120 13.41 -4.42 4.58
N SER A 121 14.01 -3.23 4.54
CA SER A 121 13.63 -2.16 5.45
C SER A 121 14.03 -0.78 4.95
N ALA A 122 13.37 0.24 5.47
CA ALA A 122 13.70 1.64 5.27
C ALA A 122 13.53 2.42 6.57
N ALA A 123 14.30 3.48 6.73
CA ALA A 123 14.22 4.34 7.91
C ALA A 123 14.40 5.81 7.58
N ALA A 124 13.65 6.66 8.29
CA ALA A 124 13.85 8.08 8.33
C ALA A 124 15.29 8.41 8.77
N ARG A 125 15.95 9.34 8.07
CA ARG A 125 17.24 9.88 8.45
C ARG A 125 17.12 10.75 9.69
N PHE A 126 18.24 11.00 10.37
CA PHE A 126 18.23 11.89 11.53
C PHE A 126 18.00 13.36 11.12
N PRO A 127 17.23 14.15 11.89
CA PRO A 127 16.46 13.75 13.09
C PRO A 127 15.19 12.97 12.73
N ARG A 128 15.04 11.76 13.33
CA ARG A 128 14.07 10.77 12.85
C ARG A 128 12.61 11.17 13.01
N PHE A 129 12.27 11.88 14.08
CA PHE A 129 10.89 12.31 14.30
C PHE A 129 10.44 13.29 13.22
N ASN A 130 11.27 14.29 12.91
CA ASN A 130 10.97 15.32 11.91
C ASN A 130 11.03 14.82 10.47
N ASN A 131 11.92 13.85 10.18
CA ASN A 131 12.06 13.28 8.84
C ASN A 131 11.20 12.03 8.61
N GLY A 132 10.45 11.60 9.63
CA GLY A 132 9.51 10.48 9.54
C GLY A 132 8.17 10.93 8.99
N VAL A 133 7.20 10.00 8.92
CA VAL A 133 5.85 10.31 8.44
C VAL A 133 4.92 10.68 9.58
N ASN A 134 4.43 11.91 9.58
CA ASN A 134 3.53 12.48 10.57
C ASN A 134 2.44 13.35 9.89
N ASP A 135 1.38 12.71 9.41
CA ASP A 135 0.27 13.37 8.70
C ASP A 135 -0.72 13.98 9.72
N ASN A 136 -0.25 15.01 10.42
CA ASN A 136 -1.02 15.79 11.39
C ASN A 136 -1.49 17.13 10.79
N ALA A 137 -2.26 17.90 11.57
CA ALA A 137 -2.82 19.17 11.11
C ALA A 137 -1.75 20.25 10.75
N GLU A 138 -0.53 20.14 11.29
CA GLU A 138 0.59 21.05 11.03
C GLU A 138 1.40 20.64 9.80
N ALA A 139 1.40 19.34 9.45
CA ALA A 139 2.07 18.77 8.28
C ALA A 139 1.16 17.80 7.49
N PRO A 140 0.06 18.31 6.87
CA PRO A 140 -0.89 17.45 6.20
C PRO A 140 -0.31 16.87 4.90
N GLY A 141 -0.62 15.59 4.65
CA GLY A 141 -0.26 14.87 3.45
C GLY A 141 1.14 14.28 3.45
N GLU A 142 1.77 14.08 4.62
CA GLU A 142 3.05 13.39 4.69
C GLU A 142 2.94 11.91 4.34
N PHE A 143 3.84 11.42 3.50
CA PHE A 143 3.91 10.02 3.11
C PHE A 143 5.32 9.57 2.71
N VAL A 144 5.55 8.27 2.81
CA VAL A 144 6.66 7.57 2.17
C VAL A 144 6.12 6.38 1.39
N THR A 145 6.63 6.15 0.19
CA THR A 145 6.34 4.97 -0.61
C THR A 145 7.54 4.04 -0.60
N LEU A 146 7.32 2.74 -0.40
CA LEU A 146 8.27 1.70 -0.80
C LEU A 146 7.81 1.07 -2.11
N SER A 147 8.74 0.90 -3.05
CA SER A 147 8.51 0.22 -4.32
C SER A 147 9.12 -1.18 -4.24
N GLY A 148 8.29 -2.20 -4.44
CA GLY A 148 8.70 -3.59 -4.54
C GLY A 148 8.60 -4.06 -5.99
N ILE A 149 9.68 -4.63 -6.52
CA ILE A 149 9.70 -5.26 -7.84
C ILE A 149 9.40 -6.75 -7.67
N LEU A 150 8.36 -7.23 -8.34
CA LEU A 150 7.89 -8.60 -8.28
C LEU A 150 8.87 -9.58 -8.93
N ASN A 151 9.01 -10.75 -8.33
CA ASN A 151 9.67 -11.89 -8.97
C ASN A 151 8.87 -12.34 -10.19
N ALA A 152 9.56 -12.96 -11.15
CA ALA A 152 8.93 -13.49 -12.36
C ALA A 152 7.76 -14.44 -12.04
N GLY A 153 6.62 -14.22 -12.69
CA GLY A 153 5.40 -15.02 -12.50
C GLY A 153 4.58 -14.66 -11.26
N LYS A 154 5.01 -13.69 -10.45
CA LYS A 154 4.20 -13.09 -9.39
C LYS A 154 3.38 -11.92 -9.93
N THR A 155 2.26 -11.65 -9.27
CA THR A 155 1.30 -10.62 -9.65
C THR A 155 0.95 -9.75 -8.46
N PHE A 156 0.40 -8.56 -8.74
CA PHE A 156 -0.20 -7.72 -7.69
C PHE A 156 -1.28 -8.46 -6.88
N SER A 157 -2.04 -9.35 -7.53
CA SER A 157 -3.04 -10.17 -6.84
C SER A 157 -2.41 -11.11 -5.81
N ASP A 158 -1.21 -11.64 -6.09
CA ASP A 158 -0.49 -12.48 -5.13
C ASP A 158 -0.05 -11.68 -3.90
N VAL A 159 0.34 -10.42 -4.09
CA VAL A 159 0.71 -9.51 -2.98
C VAL A 159 -0.49 -9.23 -2.09
N VAL A 160 -1.62 -8.80 -2.66
CA VAL A 160 -2.83 -8.52 -1.90
C VAL A 160 -3.34 -9.77 -1.20
N ALA A 161 -3.34 -10.91 -1.90
CA ALA A 161 -3.69 -12.19 -1.30
C ALA A 161 -2.73 -12.55 -0.15
N SER A 162 -1.44 -12.21 -0.26
CA SER A 162 -0.46 -12.55 0.77
C SER A 162 -0.60 -11.74 2.04
N LEU A 163 -0.81 -10.43 1.92
CA LEU A 163 -1.12 -9.56 3.05
C LEU A 163 -2.47 -9.90 3.71
N ALA A 164 -3.41 -10.49 2.96
CA ALA A 164 -4.74 -10.79 3.46
C ALA A 164 -4.88 -12.03 4.35
N GLY A 165 -3.81 -12.80 4.56
CA GLY A 165 -3.90 -14.10 5.23
C GLY A 165 -4.08 -14.13 6.73
N GLY A 166 -3.99 -13.00 7.41
CA GLY A 166 -4.12 -12.95 8.86
C GLY A 166 -2.95 -13.61 9.63
N PRO A 167 -3.10 -13.84 10.94
CA PRO A 167 -2.01 -14.09 11.88
C PRO A 167 -1.15 -15.35 11.57
N PRO A 168 0.08 -15.43 12.12
CA PRO A 168 1.22 -16.25 11.65
C PRO A 168 1.04 -17.77 11.59
N SER A 169 -0.12 -18.30 11.99
CA SER A 169 -0.44 -19.73 11.94
C SER A 169 -1.12 -20.19 10.64
N GLN A 170 -1.45 -19.27 9.71
CA GLN A 170 -2.23 -19.59 8.49
C GLN A 170 -1.47 -19.39 7.17
N GLY A 171 -0.15 -19.63 7.15
CA GLY A 171 0.58 -19.88 5.90
C GLY A 171 0.54 -18.74 4.88
N ASN A 172 0.40 -17.48 5.34
CA ASN A 172 0.51 -16.31 4.49
C ASN A 172 1.69 -15.44 4.88
N LEU A 173 2.38 -14.97 3.85
CA LEU A 173 3.83 -15.02 3.78
C LEU A 173 4.49 -13.63 3.73
N LEU A 174 3.74 -12.61 3.30
CA LEU A 174 4.17 -11.21 3.31
C LEU A 174 3.61 -10.49 4.53
N ARG A 175 4.49 -9.85 5.30
CA ARG A 175 4.13 -9.03 6.45
C ARG A 175 4.86 -7.70 6.40
N VAL A 176 4.24 -6.67 6.95
CA VAL A 176 4.81 -5.32 7.01
C VAL A 176 4.77 -4.81 8.44
N GLY A 177 5.95 -4.44 8.92
CA GLY A 177 6.17 -3.90 10.26
C GLY A 177 6.51 -2.42 10.24
N LEU A 178 6.11 -1.68 11.27
CA LEU A 178 6.44 -0.27 11.44
C LEU A 178 7.07 -0.02 12.80
N ARG A 179 7.99 0.93 12.88
CA ARG A 179 8.39 1.54 14.15
C ARG A 179 8.02 3.01 14.19
N ALA A 180 7.21 3.37 15.17
CA ALA A 180 6.84 4.74 15.46
C ALA A 180 7.57 5.25 16.71
N ILE A 181 7.85 6.55 16.75
CA ILE A 181 8.40 7.25 17.92
C ILE A 181 7.58 8.51 18.23
N GLY A 182 7.83 9.12 19.39
CA GLY A 182 7.12 10.33 19.84
C GLY A 182 5.72 10.01 20.38
N ILE A 183 5.55 8.79 20.88
CA ILE A 183 4.32 8.32 21.52
C ILE A 183 4.37 8.80 22.98
N ASP A 184 3.66 9.89 23.27
CA ASP A 184 3.65 10.68 24.52
C ASP A 184 4.52 11.96 24.51
N ARG A 185 3.93 13.03 25.05
CA ARG A 185 4.03 14.44 24.66
C ARG A 185 5.36 15.17 24.85
N PHE A 186 6.49 14.59 25.30
CA PHE A 186 7.69 15.40 25.61
C PHE A 186 9.08 14.71 25.55
N ASN A 187 9.33 13.74 24.66
CA ASN A 187 10.68 13.38 24.20
C ASN A 187 10.66 12.17 23.23
N ASP A 188 11.77 11.98 22.51
CA ASP A 188 12.10 10.79 21.71
C ASP A 188 12.09 9.45 22.50
N SER A 189 11.63 9.40 23.76
CA SER A 189 11.73 8.21 24.62
C SER A 189 10.59 7.21 24.44
N GLY A 190 9.44 7.64 23.90
CA GLY A 190 8.34 6.74 23.55
C GLY A 190 8.50 6.15 22.16
N SER A 191 8.62 4.83 22.05
CA SER A 191 8.60 4.13 20.77
C SER A 191 7.84 2.81 20.86
N ALA A 192 7.13 2.46 19.79
CA ALA A 192 6.44 1.18 19.68
C ALA A 192 6.58 0.59 18.29
N SER A 193 6.54 -0.73 18.24
CA SER A 193 6.50 -1.53 17.02
C SER A 193 5.07 -1.96 16.72
N PHE A 194 4.75 -2.01 15.43
CA PHE A 194 3.44 -2.38 14.92
C PHE A 194 3.59 -3.36 13.77
N LEU A 195 2.59 -4.24 13.61
CA LEU A 195 2.51 -5.20 12.52
C LEU A 195 1.19 -5.01 11.78
N ASP A 196 1.19 -5.20 10.47
CA ASP A 196 -0.01 -5.11 9.65
C ASP A 196 -1.05 -6.16 10.06
N THR A 197 -2.33 -5.79 10.02
CA THR A 197 -3.43 -6.65 10.49
C THR A 197 -4.17 -7.39 9.38
N GLY A 198 -3.58 -7.50 8.19
CA GLY A 198 -4.35 -7.79 6.98
C GLY A 198 -5.37 -6.68 6.66
N PRO A 199 -6.17 -6.83 5.60
CA PRO A 199 -7.10 -5.80 5.18
C PRO A 199 -8.12 -5.61 6.31
N GLY A 200 -8.19 -4.39 6.85
CA GLY A 200 -9.22 -4.04 7.82
C GLY A 200 -10.59 -4.38 7.24
N SER A 201 -11.55 -4.77 8.07
CA SER A 201 -12.87 -5.33 7.69
C SER A 201 -13.79 -4.43 6.84
N GLY A 202 -13.27 -3.46 6.07
CA GLY A 202 -14.07 -2.60 5.22
C GLY A 202 -13.37 -1.82 4.09
N SER A 203 -12.17 -2.16 3.60
CA SER A 203 -11.55 -1.31 2.56
C SER A 203 -10.66 -2.01 1.52
N LEU A 204 -11.27 -2.89 0.72
CA LEU A 204 -10.87 -3.02 -0.69
C LEU A 204 -11.69 -1.99 -1.48
N ALA A 205 -11.21 -0.75 -1.54
CA ALA A 205 -11.88 0.29 -2.31
C ALA A 205 -11.47 0.17 -3.79
N PRO A 206 -12.41 -0.01 -4.74
CA PRO A 206 -12.08 0.04 -6.16
C PRO A 206 -11.55 1.43 -6.52
N ILE A 207 -10.31 1.55 -7.01
CA ILE A 207 -9.82 2.80 -7.59
C ILE A 207 -10.42 2.93 -9.00
N PRO A 208 -11.05 4.06 -9.36
CA PRO A 208 -11.48 4.30 -10.73
C PRO A 208 -10.28 4.39 -11.67
N GLU A 209 -10.19 3.46 -12.62
CA GLU A 209 -9.08 3.43 -13.58
C GLU A 209 -9.07 4.67 -14.50
N THR A 210 -7.89 5.09 -14.93
CA THR A 210 -7.70 6.07 -16.02
C THR A 210 -8.38 5.62 -17.33
N SER A 211 -8.54 4.30 -17.53
CA SER A 211 -9.28 3.69 -18.64
C SER A 211 -10.79 3.99 -18.60
N THR A 212 -11.35 4.21 -17.40
CA THR A 212 -12.78 4.56 -17.22
C THR A 212 -13.05 5.95 -17.76
N TYR A 213 -12.13 6.90 -17.53
CA TYR A 213 -12.19 8.21 -18.17
C TYR A 213 -11.96 8.11 -19.68
N GLY A 214 -11.05 7.23 -20.12
CA GLY A 214 -10.83 6.95 -21.54
C GLY A 214 -12.08 6.43 -22.26
N MET A 215 -12.80 5.48 -21.65
CA MET A 215 -14.03 4.89 -22.19
C MET A 215 -15.23 5.83 -22.09
N LEU A 216 -15.34 6.62 -21.02
CA LEU A 216 -16.35 7.67 -20.90
C LEU A 216 -16.16 8.73 -22.00
N LEU A 217 -14.92 9.20 -22.19
CA LEU A 217 -14.60 10.18 -23.23
C LEU A 217 -14.73 9.60 -24.64
N ALA A 218 -14.32 8.35 -24.87
CA ALA A 218 -14.52 7.66 -26.14
C ALA A 218 -16.01 7.46 -26.44
N GLY A 219 -16.83 7.11 -25.44
CA GLY A 219 -18.27 6.99 -25.54
C GLY A 219 -18.95 8.31 -25.90
N LEU A 220 -18.55 9.41 -25.24
CA LEU A 220 -19.04 10.76 -25.56
C LEU A 220 -18.59 11.24 -26.96
N GLY A 221 -17.38 10.88 -27.38
CA GLY A 221 -16.86 11.13 -28.73
C GLY A 221 -17.66 10.40 -29.82
N LEU A 222 -18.09 9.16 -29.56
CA LEU A 222 -18.95 8.40 -30.47
C LEU A 222 -20.36 8.99 -30.58
N ILE A 223 -20.95 9.44 -29.47
CA ILE A 223 -22.27 10.08 -29.46
C ILE A 223 -22.27 11.39 -30.26
N THR A 224 -21.23 12.22 -30.12
CA THR A 224 -21.10 13.47 -30.89
C THR A 224 -20.91 13.23 -32.39
N LEU A 225 -20.18 12.19 -32.80
CA LEU A 225 -20.05 11.79 -34.20
C LEU A 225 -21.39 11.30 -34.81
N ILE A 226 -22.16 10.52 -34.06
CA ILE A 226 -23.49 10.04 -34.48
C ILE A 226 -24.48 11.22 -34.61
N ALA A 227 -24.47 12.15 -33.65
CA ALA A 227 -25.32 13.33 -33.68
C ALA A 227 -25.04 14.25 -34.89
N ARG A 228 -23.75 14.46 -35.23
CA ARG A 228 -23.36 15.24 -36.42
C ARG A 228 -23.86 14.63 -37.72
N ARG A 229 -23.77 13.30 -37.88
CA ARG A 229 -24.26 12.62 -39.09
C ARG A 229 -25.76 12.77 -39.32
N LYS A 230 -26.54 12.92 -38.24
CA LYS A 230 -28.00 13.11 -38.33
C LYS A 230 -28.40 14.52 -38.77
N GLN A 231 -27.53 15.51 -38.60
CA GLN A 231 -27.79 16.90 -39.00
C GLN A 231 -27.38 17.21 -40.44
N SER A 232 -26.36 16.54 -40.99
CA SER A 232 -25.93 16.73 -42.39
C SER A 232 -26.77 15.98 -43.45
N GLY A 233 -27.84 15.29 -43.03
CA GLY A 233 -28.74 14.54 -43.91
C GLY A 233 -30.10 15.22 -44.16
N ARG A 234 -30.25 16.52 -43.86
CA ARG A 234 -31.42 17.34 -44.22
C ARG A 234 -31.01 18.43 -45.20
#